data_AF-A0ABD6S0V6-F1
#
_entry.id   AF-A0ABD6S0V6-F1
#
_cell.length_a   1.000
_cell.length_b   1.000
_cell.length_c   1.000
_cell.angle_alpha   90.00
_cell.angle_beta   90.00
_cell.angle_gamma   90.00
#
_symmetry.space_group_name_H-M   'P 1'
#
loop_
_entity.id
_entity.type
_entity.pdbx_description
1 polymer ?
#
loop_
_entity_poly.entity_id
_entity_poly.type
_entity_poly.pdbx_seq_one_letter_code
_entity_poly.pdbx_strand_id
1 'polypeptide(L)'
;MNLLEKIETKEAKVVVMGLGYVGLPLAISFAEKGIKVTGFDLSEKKVHLINNGKSDIIDVPSKRLANSVMGGYFSATTSKKCLNGADVIIICVPTPLTQSYEPDISFINTAMEDIQEYFSSETLVILESTTYPGTSRELIQKPLSDAGYILDADYFVCYSPERVDPGNKHYKTENTPKVVGGISKKSTEAGQALYNHIIEEVVPVTTTEVAEMSKLLENTFRSINIAFINEMALLCEKMNIDIWETIDAASTKPFGFMRFNPGPGIGGHCIPLDPMYLSWKAKESNFFSRFIELAQEINHLMPEHIVYRSMTVLNLVQKSLSGSKILLIGMAYKENIDDLRESPSIDIFEKLQESGAEVSFCDPLAKTFYDKSGQLYNSIELDYSLMNDYDLTILLTCHDLFDKERIVENSSLILDTKNHLENSSSNKIVCFGKNNSEILSGVQSKRVYK
;
A
#
# COMPACT_ATOMS: atom_id res chain seq x y z
N MET A 1 -31.38 -20.27 16.33
CA MET A 1 -30.42 -19.28 16.81
C MET A 1 -30.54 -18.06 15.92
N ASN A 2 -30.65 -16.88 16.52
CA ASN A 2 -30.56 -15.63 15.75
C ASN A 2 -29.11 -15.41 15.29
N LEU A 3 -28.88 -14.46 14.37
CA LEU A 3 -27.55 -14.19 13.84
C LEU A 3 -26.48 -13.95 14.92
N LEU A 4 -26.78 -13.12 15.93
CA LEU A 4 -25.82 -12.76 16.97
C LEU A 4 -25.40 -13.99 17.79
N GLU A 5 -26.37 -14.83 18.15
CA GLU A 5 -26.11 -16.10 18.85
C GLU A 5 -25.22 -17.03 18.03
N LYS A 6 -25.48 -17.17 16.72
CA LYS A 6 -24.61 -17.96 15.81
C LYS A 6 -23.18 -17.41 15.76
N ILE A 7 -23.03 -16.08 15.76
CA ILE A 7 -21.71 -15.43 15.75
C ILE A 7 -21.00 -15.70 17.08
N GLU A 8 -21.65 -15.47 18.22
CA GLU A 8 -21.07 -15.66 19.55
C GLU A 8 -20.66 -17.11 19.82
N THR A 9 -21.47 -18.08 19.38
CA THR A 9 -21.18 -19.52 19.53
C THR A 9 -20.27 -20.08 18.44
N LYS A 10 -19.80 -19.26 17.49
CA LYS A 10 -18.94 -19.64 16.35
C LYS A 10 -19.60 -20.64 15.39
N GLU A 11 -20.93 -20.71 15.38
CA GLU A 11 -21.70 -21.55 14.47
C GLU A 11 -22.08 -20.83 13.17
N ALA A 12 -21.86 -19.52 13.09
CA ALA A 12 -22.07 -18.72 11.89
C ALA A 12 -21.21 -19.20 10.71
N LYS A 13 -21.84 -19.33 9.54
CA LYS A 13 -21.16 -19.61 8.28
C LYS A 13 -20.68 -18.30 7.67
N VAL A 14 -19.36 -18.13 7.62
CA VAL A 14 -18.72 -16.93 7.08
C VAL A 14 -18.27 -17.18 5.65
N VAL A 15 -18.64 -16.29 4.73
CA VAL A 15 -18.12 -16.26 3.36
C VAL A 15 -17.27 -15.00 3.18
N VAL A 16 -16.06 -15.15 2.63
CA VAL A 16 -15.17 -14.03 2.29
C VAL A 16 -15.01 -13.96 0.78
N MET A 17 -15.46 -12.87 0.17
CA MET A 17 -15.39 -12.64 -1.28
C MET A 17 -14.13 -11.84 -1.63
N GLY A 18 -13.23 -12.44 -2.41
CA GLY A 18 -11.92 -11.91 -2.77
C GLY A 18 -10.82 -12.42 -1.84
N LEU A 19 -9.98 -13.33 -2.34
CA LEU A 19 -8.88 -13.95 -1.57
C LEU A 19 -7.54 -13.28 -1.90
N GLY A 20 -7.55 -11.95 -1.89
CA GLY A 20 -6.36 -11.11 -2.05
C GLY A 20 -5.65 -10.84 -0.73
N TYR A 21 -4.85 -9.76 -0.73
CA TYR A 21 -4.08 -9.29 0.42
C TYR A 21 -4.92 -8.96 1.66
N VAL A 22 -6.22 -8.67 1.50
CA VAL A 22 -7.12 -8.40 2.64
C VAL A 22 -7.92 -9.64 3.02
N GLY A 23 -8.65 -10.23 2.06
CA GLY A 23 -9.59 -11.29 2.37
C GLY A 23 -8.97 -12.61 2.81
N LEU A 24 -7.80 -13.02 2.26
CA LEU A 24 -7.18 -14.28 2.69
C LEU A 24 -6.67 -14.24 4.14
N PRO A 25 -5.87 -13.23 4.58
CA PRO A 25 -5.49 -13.13 5.99
C PRO A 25 -6.69 -13.09 6.94
N LEU A 26 -7.75 -12.38 6.57
CA LEU A 26 -8.97 -12.27 7.37
C LEU A 26 -9.67 -13.64 7.52
N ALA A 27 -9.87 -14.34 6.40
CA ALA A 27 -10.48 -15.68 6.38
C ALA A 27 -9.71 -16.68 7.25
N ILE A 28 -8.37 -16.66 7.17
CA ILE A 28 -7.53 -17.56 7.97
C ILE A 28 -7.59 -17.21 9.46
N SER A 29 -7.65 -15.93 9.80
CA SER A 29 -7.77 -15.50 11.21
C SER A 29 -9.07 -16.01 11.84
N PHE A 30 -10.20 -15.95 11.11
CA PHE A 30 -11.46 -16.55 11.58
C PHE A 30 -11.38 -18.08 11.69
N ALA A 31 -10.80 -18.74 10.69
CA ALA A 31 -10.66 -20.20 10.68
C ALA A 31 -9.83 -20.71 11.87
N GLU A 32 -8.76 -20.01 12.24
CA GLU A 32 -7.91 -20.36 13.40
C GLU A 32 -8.61 -20.22 14.75
N LYS A 33 -9.67 -19.40 14.83
CA LYS A 33 -10.52 -19.29 16.02
C LYS A 33 -11.64 -20.33 16.05
N GLY A 34 -11.68 -21.24 15.07
CA GLY A 34 -12.63 -22.34 14.97
C GLY A 34 -13.94 -21.99 14.25
N ILE A 35 -14.02 -20.84 13.59
CA ILE A 35 -15.18 -20.45 12.78
C ILE A 35 -15.05 -21.09 11.39
N LYS A 36 -16.13 -21.64 10.84
CA LYS A 36 -16.12 -22.20 9.49
C LYS A 36 -16.20 -21.08 8.45
N VAL A 37 -15.18 -20.99 7.61
CA VAL A 37 -15.06 -19.96 6.58
C VAL A 37 -14.97 -20.58 5.20
N THR A 38 -15.73 -20.04 4.25
CA THR A 38 -15.58 -20.32 2.82
C THR A 38 -15.07 -19.09 2.10
N GLY A 39 -13.91 -19.22 1.46
CA GLY A 39 -13.37 -18.20 0.58
C GLY A 39 -13.96 -18.30 -0.83
N PHE A 40 -14.42 -17.20 -1.38
CA PHE A 40 -14.88 -17.10 -2.76
C PHE A 40 -13.91 -16.23 -3.57
N ASP A 41 -13.39 -16.73 -4.69
CA ASP A 41 -12.56 -15.97 -5.62
C ASP A 41 -12.85 -16.42 -7.06
N LEU A 42 -12.73 -15.53 -8.03
CA LEU A 42 -12.98 -15.84 -9.44
C LEU A 42 -11.82 -16.65 -10.07
N SER A 43 -10.62 -16.57 -9.49
CA SER A 43 -9.44 -17.24 -10.02
C SER A 43 -9.39 -18.71 -9.61
N GLU A 44 -9.70 -19.61 -10.56
CA GLU A 44 -9.55 -21.06 -10.37
C GLU A 44 -8.13 -21.45 -9.94
N LYS A 45 -7.12 -20.82 -10.53
CA LYS A 45 -5.71 -21.04 -10.20
C LYS A 45 -5.44 -20.74 -8.72
N LYS A 46 -5.94 -19.61 -8.23
CA LYS A 46 -5.77 -19.20 -6.83
C LYS A 46 -6.53 -20.13 -5.89
N VAL A 47 -7.79 -20.43 -6.18
CA VAL A 47 -8.62 -21.36 -5.39
C VAL A 47 -7.94 -22.74 -5.28
N HIS A 48 -7.42 -23.27 -6.39
CA HIS A 48 -6.69 -24.54 -6.38
C HIS A 48 -5.40 -24.47 -5.54
N LEU A 49 -4.62 -23.38 -5.66
CA LEU A 49 -3.41 -23.18 -4.87
C LEU A 49 -3.74 -23.19 -3.36
N ILE A 50 -4.75 -22.43 -2.97
CA ILE A 50 -5.20 -22.26 -1.59
C ILE A 50 -5.69 -23.57 -0.99
N ASN A 51 -6.53 -24.33 -1.70
CA ASN A 51 -7.04 -25.62 -1.24
C ASN A 51 -5.95 -26.70 -1.12
N ASN A 52 -4.80 -26.51 -1.77
CA ASN A 52 -3.61 -27.35 -1.57
C ASN A 52 -2.71 -26.86 -0.42
N GLY A 53 -3.18 -25.93 0.41
CA GLY A 53 -2.44 -25.39 1.55
C GLY A 53 -1.26 -24.49 1.15
N LYS A 54 -1.26 -23.94 -0.07
CA LYS A 54 -0.21 -23.04 -0.55
C LYS A 54 -0.73 -21.62 -0.64
N SER A 55 0.06 -20.67 -0.17
CA SER A 55 -0.27 -19.25 -0.18
C SER A 55 0.67 -18.48 -1.09
N ASP A 56 0.11 -17.57 -1.88
CA ASP A 56 0.81 -16.55 -2.67
C ASP A 56 0.84 -15.18 -1.96
N ILE A 57 0.30 -15.08 -0.74
CA ILE A 57 0.30 -13.86 0.09
C ILE A 57 1.33 -13.99 1.20
N ILE A 58 2.26 -13.04 1.28
CA ILE A 58 3.38 -13.06 2.24
C ILE A 58 2.92 -13.10 3.70
N ASP A 59 1.83 -12.39 4.02
CA ASP A 59 1.27 -12.30 5.38
C ASP A 59 0.56 -13.60 5.83
N VAL A 60 0.36 -14.55 4.91
CA VAL A 60 -0.22 -15.86 5.20
C VAL A 60 0.77 -16.94 4.81
N PRO A 61 1.66 -17.37 5.73
CA PRO A 61 2.58 -18.47 5.45
C PRO A 61 1.81 -19.73 5.05
N SER A 62 2.30 -20.47 4.05
CA SER A 62 1.63 -21.69 3.55
C SER A 62 1.33 -22.70 4.67
N LYS A 63 2.21 -22.82 5.68
CA LYS A 63 1.97 -23.67 6.86
C LYS A 63 0.71 -23.28 7.64
N ARG A 64 0.48 -21.97 7.81
CA ARG A 64 -0.67 -21.42 8.52
C ARG A 64 -1.97 -21.74 7.78
N LEU A 65 -1.99 -21.45 6.48
CA LEU A 65 -3.10 -21.79 5.59
C LEU A 65 -3.41 -23.30 5.55
N ALA A 66 -2.37 -24.13 5.39
CA ALA A 66 -2.52 -25.58 5.32
C ALA A 66 -3.20 -26.14 6.57
N ASN A 67 -2.87 -25.63 7.77
CA ASN A 67 -3.51 -26.06 9.01
C ASN A 67 -5.01 -25.78 9.01
N SER A 68 -5.45 -24.60 8.57
CA SER A 68 -6.88 -24.24 8.52
C SER A 68 -7.66 -25.07 7.49
N VAL A 69 -7.02 -25.39 6.35
CA VAL A 69 -7.62 -26.25 5.32
C VAL A 69 -7.72 -27.70 5.80
N MET A 70 -6.63 -28.28 6.32
CA MET A 70 -6.61 -29.65 6.83
C MET A 70 -7.53 -29.84 8.05
N GLY A 71 -7.65 -28.81 8.89
CA GLY A 71 -8.58 -28.79 10.02
C GLY A 71 -10.06 -28.69 9.61
N GLY A 72 -10.36 -28.44 8.33
CA GLY A 72 -11.73 -28.33 7.84
C GLY A 72 -12.45 -27.04 8.26
N TYR A 73 -11.70 -26.03 8.73
CA TYR A 73 -12.24 -24.72 9.11
C TYR A 73 -12.20 -23.71 7.95
N PHE A 74 -11.43 -23.99 6.91
CA PHE A 74 -11.36 -23.16 5.71
C PHE A 74 -11.39 -23.97 4.43
N SER A 75 -12.10 -23.46 3.42
CA SER A 75 -12.04 -23.95 2.04
C SER A 75 -12.24 -22.78 1.08
N ALA A 76 -11.69 -22.88 -0.12
CA ALA A 76 -11.88 -21.91 -1.19
C ALA A 76 -12.70 -22.48 -2.35
N THR A 77 -13.48 -21.64 -3.03
CA THR A 77 -14.28 -22.04 -4.19
C THR A 77 -14.45 -20.89 -5.19
N THR A 78 -14.69 -21.26 -6.45
CA THR A 78 -15.17 -20.34 -7.50
C THR A 78 -16.69 -20.38 -7.66
N SER A 79 -17.39 -21.21 -6.88
CA SER A 79 -18.84 -21.38 -6.99
C SER A 79 -19.58 -20.38 -6.12
N LYS A 80 -20.37 -19.50 -6.75
CA LYS A 80 -21.27 -18.54 -6.08
C LYS A 80 -22.29 -19.20 -5.14
N LYS A 81 -22.57 -20.49 -5.33
CA LYS A 81 -23.44 -21.29 -4.45
C LYS A 81 -23.00 -21.29 -2.98
N CYS A 82 -21.74 -20.96 -2.68
CA CYS A 82 -21.29 -20.82 -1.29
C CYS A 82 -21.99 -19.69 -0.52
N LEU A 83 -22.56 -18.69 -1.22
CA LEU A 83 -23.32 -17.59 -0.62
C LEU A 83 -24.68 -18.06 -0.07
N ASN A 84 -25.21 -19.18 -0.58
CA ASN A 84 -26.49 -19.71 -0.13
C ASN A 84 -26.41 -20.20 1.32
N GLY A 85 -27.22 -19.63 2.19
CA GLY A 85 -27.25 -19.92 3.62
C GLY A 85 -26.02 -19.43 4.37
N ALA A 86 -25.27 -18.46 3.82
CA ALA A 86 -24.25 -17.73 4.56
C ALA A 86 -24.93 -16.87 5.63
N ASP A 87 -24.36 -16.83 6.84
CA ASP A 87 -24.83 -15.95 7.92
C ASP A 87 -24.07 -14.61 7.89
N VAL A 88 -22.81 -14.64 7.40
CA VAL A 88 -21.95 -13.47 7.26
C VAL A 88 -21.28 -13.53 5.89
N ILE A 89 -21.30 -12.40 5.17
CA ILE A 89 -20.61 -12.22 3.89
C ILE A 89 -19.68 -10.99 4.02
N ILE A 90 -18.39 -11.19 3.80
CA ILE A 90 -17.38 -10.13 3.87
C ILE A 90 -16.85 -9.86 2.46
N ILE A 91 -16.99 -8.64 1.99
CA ILE A 91 -16.60 -8.19 0.66
C ILE A 91 -15.21 -7.57 0.71
N CYS A 92 -14.23 -8.25 0.11
CA CYS A 92 -12.82 -7.89 0.03
C CYS A 92 -12.34 -7.85 -1.44
N VAL A 93 -13.19 -7.34 -2.34
CA VAL A 93 -12.89 -7.25 -3.78
C VAL A 93 -12.05 -6.01 -4.11
N PRO A 94 -11.32 -6.01 -5.24
CA PRO A 94 -10.54 -4.84 -5.66
C PRO A 94 -11.43 -3.61 -5.87
N THR A 95 -10.87 -2.44 -5.54
CA THR A 95 -11.45 -1.13 -5.80
C THR A 95 -10.36 -0.31 -6.49
N PRO A 96 -10.21 -0.42 -7.82
CA PRO A 96 -9.24 0.37 -8.55
C PRO A 96 -9.79 1.77 -8.86
N LEU A 97 -8.91 2.63 -9.35
CA LEU A 97 -9.28 3.88 -10.00
C LEU A 97 -9.18 3.73 -11.52
N THR A 98 -10.02 4.47 -12.25
CA THR A 98 -9.87 4.65 -13.70
C THR A 98 -8.64 5.51 -14.01
N GLN A 99 -8.26 5.60 -15.30
CA GLN A 99 -7.19 6.50 -15.75
C GLN A 99 -7.46 7.98 -15.42
N SER A 100 -8.72 8.35 -15.21
CA SER A 100 -9.14 9.69 -14.80
C SER A 100 -9.22 9.87 -13.28
N TYR A 101 -8.68 8.90 -12.50
CA TYR A 101 -8.74 8.87 -11.04
C TYR A 101 -10.16 8.81 -10.45
N GLU A 102 -11.09 8.17 -11.16
CA GLU A 102 -12.46 7.95 -10.68
C GLU A 102 -12.57 6.55 -10.04
N PRO A 103 -13.31 6.39 -8.94
CA PRO A 103 -13.62 5.08 -8.36
C PRO A 103 -14.26 4.11 -9.36
N ASP A 104 -13.64 2.97 -9.60
CA ASP A 104 -14.27 1.86 -10.32
C ASP A 104 -15.02 0.95 -9.34
N ILE A 105 -16.35 1.10 -9.32
CA ILE A 105 -17.25 0.36 -8.43
C ILE A 105 -17.76 -0.97 -9.02
N SER A 106 -17.35 -1.32 -10.25
CA SER A 106 -17.86 -2.50 -10.96
C SER A 106 -17.69 -3.81 -10.19
N PHE A 107 -16.58 -3.96 -9.46
CA PHE A 107 -16.29 -5.14 -8.65
C PHE A 107 -17.23 -5.29 -7.45
N ILE A 108 -17.59 -4.19 -6.78
CA ILE A 108 -18.54 -4.20 -5.66
C ILE A 108 -19.95 -4.51 -6.19
N ASN A 109 -20.35 -3.90 -7.31
CA ASN A 109 -21.64 -4.19 -7.95
C ASN A 109 -21.76 -5.65 -8.34
N THR A 110 -20.73 -6.22 -8.98
CA THR A 110 -20.70 -7.64 -9.34
C THR A 110 -20.81 -8.53 -8.10
N ALA A 111 -20.10 -8.21 -7.01
CA ALA A 111 -20.22 -8.96 -5.75
C ALA A 111 -21.65 -8.88 -5.18
N MET A 112 -22.29 -7.72 -5.29
CA MET A 112 -23.66 -7.52 -4.81
C MET A 112 -24.70 -8.23 -5.67
N GLU A 113 -24.52 -8.30 -6.99
CA GLU A 113 -25.35 -9.13 -7.88
C GLU A 113 -25.29 -10.60 -7.46
N ASP A 114 -24.08 -11.12 -7.18
CA ASP A 114 -23.88 -12.49 -6.70
C ASP A 114 -24.57 -12.72 -5.34
N ILE A 115 -24.45 -11.76 -4.42
CA ILE A 115 -25.11 -11.80 -3.11
C ILE A 115 -26.62 -11.83 -3.28
N GLN A 116 -27.19 -10.98 -4.14
CA GLN A 116 -28.64 -10.90 -4.35
C GLN A 116 -29.21 -12.19 -4.97
N GLU A 117 -28.49 -12.84 -5.88
CA GLU A 117 -28.92 -14.11 -6.51
C GLU A 117 -29.05 -15.24 -5.47
N TYR A 118 -28.19 -15.26 -4.45
CA TYR A 118 -28.12 -16.34 -3.45
C TYR A 118 -28.47 -15.87 -2.03
N PHE A 119 -29.11 -14.70 -1.89
CA PHE A 119 -29.33 -14.05 -0.61
C PHE A 119 -30.16 -14.90 0.34
N SER A 120 -29.76 -14.93 1.61
CA SER A 120 -30.49 -15.58 2.71
C SER A 120 -30.91 -14.53 3.73
N SER A 121 -32.13 -14.63 4.27
CA SER A 121 -32.57 -13.74 5.36
C SER A 121 -31.73 -13.97 6.63
N GLU A 122 -31.65 -12.93 7.47
CA GLU A 122 -30.79 -12.78 8.64
C GLU A 122 -29.27 -12.76 8.35
N THR A 123 -28.86 -12.22 7.20
CA THR A 123 -27.43 -12.16 6.80
C THR A 123 -26.77 -10.83 7.16
N LEU A 124 -25.56 -10.88 7.72
CA LEU A 124 -24.68 -9.70 7.85
C LEU A 124 -23.76 -9.57 6.65
N VAL A 125 -23.85 -8.46 5.94
CA VAL A 125 -22.94 -8.09 4.85
C VAL A 125 -21.96 -7.03 5.35
N ILE A 126 -20.66 -7.28 5.21
CA ILE A 126 -19.61 -6.37 5.63
C ILE A 126 -18.76 -5.97 4.43
N LEU A 127 -18.59 -4.67 4.21
CA LEU A 127 -17.64 -4.15 3.24
C LEU A 127 -16.29 -3.86 3.93
N GLU A 128 -15.23 -4.50 3.44
CA GLU A 128 -13.84 -4.28 3.86
C GLU A 128 -13.03 -3.52 2.81
N SER A 129 -13.44 -3.63 1.53
CA SER A 129 -12.80 -2.90 0.43
C SER A 129 -12.78 -1.39 0.70
N THR A 130 -11.63 -0.76 0.49
CA THR A 130 -11.50 0.70 0.68
C THR A 130 -12.27 1.44 -0.39
N THR A 131 -13.06 2.43 0.00
CA THR A 131 -13.98 3.13 -0.91
C THR A 131 -14.34 4.52 -0.37
N TYR A 132 -15.18 5.26 -1.11
CA TYR A 132 -15.66 6.59 -0.72
C TYR A 132 -16.79 6.53 0.35
N PRO A 133 -16.96 7.58 1.19
CA PRO A 133 -18.04 7.62 2.17
C PRO A 133 -19.41 7.61 1.49
N GLY A 134 -20.27 6.67 1.89
CA GLY A 134 -21.59 6.43 1.33
C GLY A 134 -21.71 5.10 0.57
N THR A 135 -20.61 4.44 0.21
CA THR A 135 -20.66 3.21 -0.60
C THR A 135 -21.48 2.09 0.04
N SER A 136 -21.34 1.85 1.34
CA SER A 136 -22.12 0.80 2.03
C SER A 136 -23.63 1.06 1.97
N ARG A 137 -24.03 2.34 1.97
CA ARG A 137 -25.43 2.75 1.85
C ARG A 137 -25.92 2.63 0.41
N GLU A 138 -25.16 3.17 -0.52
CA GLU A 138 -25.50 3.28 -1.94
C GLU A 138 -25.49 1.92 -2.66
N LEU A 139 -24.48 1.10 -2.39
CA LEU A 139 -24.21 -0.13 -3.16
C LEU A 139 -24.59 -1.41 -2.43
N ILE A 140 -24.80 -1.39 -1.11
CA ILE A 140 -25.18 -2.59 -0.33
C ILE A 140 -26.57 -2.44 0.25
N GLN A 141 -26.78 -1.46 1.13
CA GLN A 141 -28.07 -1.29 1.81
C GLN A 141 -29.20 -1.02 0.81
N LYS A 142 -29.00 -0.07 -0.12
CA LYS A 142 -30.05 0.34 -1.07
C LYS A 142 -30.49 -0.82 -1.98
N PRO A 143 -29.61 -1.59 -2.64
CA PRO A 143 -30.04 -2.74 -3.46
C PRO A 143 -30.79 -3.81 -2.68
N LEU A 144 -30.40 -4.10 -1.43
CA LEU A 144 -31.13 -5.05 -0.57
C LEU A 144 -32.52 -4.51 -0.18
N SER A 145 -32.62 -3.22 0.15
CA SER A 145 -33.89 -2.57 0.45
C SER A 145 -34.82 -2.50 -0.76
N ASP A 146 -34.28 -2.18 -1.94
CA ASP A 146 -35.05 -2.10 -3.19
C ASP A 146 -35.58 -3.48 -3.61
N ALA A 147 -34.88 -4.56 -3.23
CA ALA A 147 -35.33 -5.95 -3.39
C ALA A 147 -36.41 -6.37 -2.36
N GLY A 148 -36.75 -5.51 -1.40
CA GLY A 148 -37.83 -5.72 -0.43
C GLY A 148 -37.39 -6.34 0.91
N TYR A 149 -36.10 -6.53 1.15
CA TYR A 149 -35.59 -6.99 2.44
C TYR A 149 -35.64 -5.89 3.50
N ILE A 150 -35.81 -6.28 4.76
CA ILE A 150 -35.95 -5.36 5.90
C ILE A 150 -34.63 -5.30 6.70
N LEU A 151 -34.05 -4.10 6.81
CA LEU A 151 -32.88 -3.85 7.64
C LEU A 151 -33.16 -4.24 9.11
N ASP A 152 -32.17 -4.82 9.78
CA ASP A 152 -32.22 -5.29 11.16
C ASP A 152 -33.16 -6.47 11.45
N ALA A 153 -33.70 -7.06 10.38
CA ALA A 153 -34.48 -8.29 10.41
C ALA A 153 -33.92 -9.27 9.37
N ASP A 154 -34.05 -8.95 8.09
CA ASP A 154 -33.56 -9.81 7.00
C ASP A 154 -32.08 -9.62 6.71
N TYR A 155 -31.53 -8.44 6.99
CA TYR A 155 -30.13 -8.16 6.72
C TYR A 155 -29.54 -7.11 7.67
N PHE A 156 -28.22 -7.16 7.79
CA PHE A 156 -27.41 -6.22 8.54
C PHE A 156 -26.26 -5.75 7.63
N VAL A 157 -25.84 -4.50 7.76
CA VAL A 157 -24.75 -3.95 6.92
C VAL A 157 -23.73 -3.22 7.79
N CYS A 158 -22.47 -3.60 7.63
CA CYS A 158 -21.34 -2.90 8.23
C CYS A 158 -20.30 -2.49 7.19
N TYR A 159 -19.53 -1.47 7.56
CA TYR A 159 -18.24 -1.19 6.99
C TYR A 159 -17.18 -1.41 8.07
N SER A 160 -16.09 -2.07 7.70
CA SER A 160 -14.92 -2.18 8.56
C SER A 160 -13.68 -2.12 7.69
N PRO A 161 -12.88 -1.05 7.73
CA PRO A 161 -11.72 -0.95 6.85
C PRO A 161 -10.60 -1.86 7.33
N GLU A 162 -9.84 -2.40 6.39
CA GLU A 162 -8.53 -2.98 6.66
C GLU A 162 -7.51 -1.87 6.96
N ARG A 163 -6.67 -2.07 7.98
CA ARG A 163 -5.68 -1.11 8.49
C ARG A 163 -4.28 -1.72 8.63
N VAL A 164 -4.06 -2.93 8.12
CA VAL A 164 -2.75 -3.58 8.07
C VAL A 164 -1.69 -2.69 7.38
N ASP A 165 -0.50 -2.68 7.98
CA ASP A 165 0.73 -2.12 7.42
C ASP A 165 1.64 -3.28 6.96
N PRO A 166 1.77 -3.54 5.65
CA PRO A 166 2.54 -4.68 5.15
C PRO A 166 3.98 -4.67 5.65
N GLY A 167 4.47 -5.83 6.11
CA GLY A 167 5.84 -5.98 6.63
C GLY A 167 6.08 -5.39 8.03
N ASN A 168 5.05 -4.90 8.72
CA ASN A 168 5.19 -4.39 10.08
C ASN A 168 5.44 -5.54 11.09
N LYS A 169 6.54 -5.44 11.85
CA LYS A 169 6.95 -6.48 12.81
C LYS A 169 6.17 -6.41 14.14
N HIS A 170 5.58 -5.25 14.46
CA HIS A 170 4.92 -4.98 15.74
C HIS A 170 3.39 -5.04 15.63
N TYR A 171 2.83 -4.42 14.60
CA TYR A 171 1.39 -4.37 14.36
C TYR A 171 1.01 -5.39 13.30
N LYS A 172 0.16 -6.33 13.69
CA LYS A 172 -0.43 -7.39 12.87
C LYS A 172 -1.96 -7.21 12.85
N THR A 173 -2.67 -8.04 12.09
CA THR A 173 -4.14 -8.00 12.03
C THR A 173 -4.79 -8.08 13.41
N GLU A 174 -4.33 -8.99 14.28
CA GLU A 174 -4.98 -9.26 15.58
C GLU A 174 -4.89 -8.08 16.57
N ASN A 175 -3.77 -7.34 16.60
CA ASN A 175 -3.52 -6.27 17.59
C ASN A 175 -3.67 -4.84 17.02
N THR A 176 -4.04 -4.70 15.75
CA THR A 176 -4.35 -3.40 15.16
C THR A 176 -5.82 -3.09 15.43
N PRO A 177 -6.16 -1.98 16.12
CA PRO A 177 -7.55 -1.67 16.41
C PRO A 177 -8.41 -1.59 15.15
N LYS A 178 -9.53 -2.31 15.14
CA LYS A 178 -10.41 -2.40 13.97
C LYS A 178 -11.63 -1.53 14.15
N VAL A 179 -11.82 -0.57 13.25
CA VAL A 179 -13.01 0.30 13.23
C VAL A 179 -14.18 -0.47 12.63
N VAL A 180 -15.37 -0.38 13.24
CA VAL A 180 -16.60 -0.99 12.71
C VAL A 180 -17.73 0.01 12.79
N GLY A 181 -18.37 0.31 11.66
CA GLY A 181 -19.57 1.15 11.61
C GLY A 181 -20.69 0.41 10.91
N GLY A 182 -21.85 0.28 11.57
CA GLY A 182 -23.06 -0.30 10.97
C GLY A 182 -24.00 0.76 10.41
N ILE A 183 -24.90 0.37 9.49
CA ILE A 183 -26.02 1.22 9.06
C ILE A 183 -27.01 1.49 10.21
N SER A 184 -27.04 0.58 11.19
CA SER A 184 -27.81 0.67 12.42
C SER A 184 -26.98 0.25 13.63
N LYS A 185 -27.52 0.47 14.83
CA LYS A 185 -26.92 -0.02 16.07
C LYS A 185 -26.81 -1.55 16.08
N LYS A 186 -27.86 -2.27 15.68
CA LYS A 186 -27.88 -3.74 15.62
C LYS A 186 -26.87 -4.29 14.61
N SER A 187 -26.71 -3.63 13.46
CA SER A 187 -25.68 -3.97 12.49
C SER A 187 -24.29 -3.82 13.12
N THR A 188 -24.03 -2.68 13.79
CA THR A 188 -22.76 -2.43 14.48
C THR A 188 -22.48 -3.48 15.56
N GLU A 189 -23.49 -3.85 16.36
CA GLU A 189 -23.40 -4.90 17.38
C GLU A 189 -23.03 -6.26 16.75
N ALA A 190 -23.67 -6.63 15.62
CA ALA A 190 -23.37 -7.88 14.91
C ALA A 190 -21.94 -7.89 14.31
N GLY A 191 -21.52 -6.80 13.66
CA GLY A 191 -20.16 -6.65 13.15
C GLY A 191 -19.11 -6.68 14.26
N GLN A 192 -19.36 -5.99 15.37
CA GLN A 192 -18.47 -5.99 16.53
C GLN A 192 -18.33 -7.39 17.14
N ALA A 193 -19.44 -8.10 17.32
CA ALA A 193 -19.42 -9.47 17.84
C ALA A 193 -18.60 -10.42 16.96
N LEU A 194 -18.68 -10.26 15.63
CA LEU A 194 -17.88 -11.05 14.69
C LEU A 194 -16.39 -10.76 14.87
N TYR A 195 -15.97 -9.49 14.75
CA TYR A 195 -14.54 -9.15 14.77
C TYR A 195 -13.88 -9.37 16.13
N ASN A 196 -14.62 -9.32 17.24
CA ASN A 196 -14.10 -9.63 18.58
C ASN A 196 -13.53 -11.06 18.71
N HIS A 197 -13.85 -11.98 17.80
CA HIS A 197 -13.21 -13.30 17.79
C HIS A 197 -11.74 -13.25 17.37
N ILE A 198 -11.36 -12.30 16.53
CA ILE A 198 -10.06 -12.25 15.85
C ILE A 198 -9.25 -10.97 16.12
N ILE A 199 -9.88 -9.89 16.60
CA ILE A 199 -9.23 -8.61 16.90
C ILE A 199 -9.26 -8.34 18.41
N GLU A 200 -8.14 -7.88 18.96
CA GLU A 200 -7.99 -7.52 20.38
C GLU A 200 -8.82 -6.29 20.77
N GLU A 201 -8.85 -5.27 19.90
CA GLU A 201 -9.59 -4.03 20.12
C GLU A 201 -10.48 -3.69 18.91
N VAL A 202 -11.79 -3.83 19.08
CA VAL A 202 -12.78 -3.38 18.10
C VAL A 202 -13.36 -2.04 18.54
N VAL A 203 -13.26 -1.03 17.67
CA VAL A 203 -13.69 0.35 17.90
C VAL A 203 -14.99 0.60 17.12
N PRO A 204 -16.16 0.51 17.77
CA PRO A 204 -17.43 0.81 17.11
C PRO A 204 -17.58 2.32 16.87
N VAL A 205 -18.07 2.69 15.70
CA VAL A 205 -18.46 4.06 15.35
C VAL A 205 -19.94 4.11 14.96
N THR A 206 -20.48 5.32 14.89
CA THR A 206 -21.93 5.53 14.80
C THR A 206 -22.56 5.17 13.45
N THR A 207 -21.80 5.27 12.35
CA THR A 207 -22.31 4.99 10.99
C THR A 207 -21.23 4.37 10.10
N THR A 208 -21.66 3.74 9.00
CA THR A 208 -20.72 3.27 7.95
C THR A 208 -19.91 4.42 7.37
N GLU A 209 -20.49 5.60 7.17
CA GLU A 209 -19.78 6.75 6.58
C GLU A 209 -18.66 7.26 7.47
N VAL A 210 -18.83 7.22 8.80
CA VAL A 210 -17.74 7.56 9.74
C VAL A 210 -16.60 6.56 9.61
N ALA A 211 -16.91 5.26 9.49
CA ALA A 211 -15.91 4.22 9.31
C ALA A 211 -15.21 4.32 7.94
N GLU A 212 -15.94 4.54 6.85
CA GLU A 212 -15.41 4.77 5.49
C GLU A 212 -14.50 6.01 5.46
N MET A 213 -14.98 7.12 6.02
CA MET A 213 -14.22 8.37 6.08
C MET A 213 -12.96 8.25 6.93
N SER A 214 -12.99 7.48 8.02
CA SER A 214 -11.82 7.31 8.89
C SER A 214 -10.62 6.75 8.13
N LYS A 215 -10.86 5.76 7.26
CA LYS A 215 -9.81 5.13 6.44
C LYS A 215 -9.20 6.11 5.45
N LEU A 216 -10.05 6.85 4.73
CA LEU A 216 -9.58 7.84 3.77
C LEU A 216 -8.87 9.00 4.46
N LEU A 217 -9.31 9.41 5.64
CA LEU A 217 -8.68 10.46 6.42
C LEU A 217 -7.26 10.06 6.86
N GLU A 218 -7.08 8.83 7.36
CA GLU A 218 -5.76 8.30 7.73
C GLU A 218 -4.76 8.36 6.58
N ASN A 219 -5.18 7.86 5.41
CA ASN A 219 -4.32 7.81 4.22
C ASN A 219 -4.11 9.18 3.58
N THR A 220 -5.14 10.04 3.56
CA THR A 220 -5.04 11.44 3.11
C THR A 220 -4.08 12.23 4.00
N PHE A 221 -4.17 12.08 5.33
CA PHE A 221 -3.25 12.70 6.27
C PHE A 221 -1.81 12.29 5.99
N ARG A 222 -1.55 10.99 5.79
CA ARG A 222 -0.20 10.50 5.45
C ARG A 222 0.29 11.07 4.11
N SER A 223 -0.53 11.08 3.07
CA SER A 223 -0.18 11.64 1.76
C SER A 223 0.20 13.12 1.82
N ILE A 224 -0.61 13.94 2.51
CA ILE A 224 -0.37 15.38 2.68
C ILE A 224 0.94 15.64 3.44
N ASN A 225 1.21 14.92 4.53
CA ASN A 225 2.43 15.16 5.30
C ASN A 225 3.70 14.69 4.55
N ILE A 226 3.60 13.63 3.74
CA ILE A 226 4.70 13.23 2.85
C ILE A 226 4.94 14.32 1.79
N ALA A 227 3.89 14.84 1.17
CA ALA A 227 4.01 15.93 0.21
C ALA A 227 4.63 17.18 0.83
N PHE A 228 4.16 17.56 2.03
CA PHE A 228 4.71 18.69 2.76
C PHE A 228 6.21 18.53 3.02
N ILE A 229 6.65 17.36 3.50
CA ILE A 229 8.08 17.18 3.78
C ILE A 229 8.92 17.07 2.50
N ASN A 230 8.36 16.53 1.42
CA ASN A 230 9.00 16.56 0.10
C ASN A 230 9.19 18.00 -0.38
N GLU A 231 8.16 18.85 -0.30
CA GLU A 231 8.27 20.27 -0.62
C GLU A 231 9.32 20.99 0.23
N MET A 232 9.37 20.70 1.54
CA MET A 232 10.39 21.25 2.43
C MET A 232 11.80 20.79 2.05
N ALA A 233 11.97 19.55 1.57
CA ALA A 233 13.26 19.09 1.05
C ALA A 233 13.71 19.91 -0.17
N LEU A 234 12.80 20.15 -1.13
CA LEU A 234 13.08 20.99 -2.31
C LEU A 234 13.44 22.44 -1.92
N LEU A 235 12.76 22.99 -0.92
CA LEU A 235 13.07 24.32 -0.39
C LEU A 235 14.44 24.35 0.30
N CYS A 236 14.73 23.36 1.15
CA CYS A 236 16.00 23.25 1.87
C CYS A 236 17.18 23.10 0.91
N GLU A 237 17.02 22.39 -0.22
CA GLU A 237 18.04 22.34 -1.27
C GLU A 237 18.36 23.74 -1.83
N LYS A 238 17.34 24.58 -2.07
CA LYS A 238 17.53 25.97 -2.56
C LYS A 238 18.17 26.87 -1.50
N MET A 239 17.85 26.63 -0.23
CA MET A 239 18.38 27.39 0.91
C MET A 239 19.73 26.86 1.40
N ASN A 240 20.21 25.74 0.85
CA ASN A 240 21.43 25.05 1.26
C ASN A 240 21.40 24.59 2.74
N ILE A 241 20.25 24.08 3.18
CA ILE A 241 19.99 23.55 4.52
C ILE A 241 19.80 22.02 4.43
N ASP A 242 20.29 21.28 5.42
CA ASP A 242 20.05 19.83 5.52
C ASP A 242 18.64 19.55 6.06
N ILE A 243 17.77 19.01 5.20
CA ILE A 243 16.40 18.66 5.59
C ILE A 243 16.36 17.53 6.62
N TRP A 244 17.29 16.58 6.57
CA TRP A 244 17.30 15.42 7.46
C TRP A 244 17.65 15.85 8.89
N GLU A 245 18.70 16.65 9.05
CA GLU A 245 19.04 17.25 10.35
C GLU A 245 17.91 18.14 10.86
N THR A 246 17.27 18.92 9.97
CA THR A 246 16.13 19.77 10.32
C THR A 246 14.95 18.93 10.85
N ILE A 247 14.64 17.80 10.21
CA ILE A 247 13.61 16.86 10.66
C ILE A 247 14.00 16.23 12.00
N ASP A 248 15.26 15.82 12.17
CA ASP A 248 15.75 15.26 13.43
C ASP A 248 15.57 16.26 14.58
N ALA A 249 15.98 17.51 14.36
CA ALA A 249 15.84 18.59 15.33
C ALA A 249 14.35 18.88 15.64
N ALA A 250 13.48 18.95 14.62
CA ALA A 250 12.05 19.15 14.82
C ALA A 250 11.40 17.98 15.58
N SER A 251 11.85 16.75 15.32
CA SER A 251 11.38 15.51 15.97
C SER A 251 11.69 15.46 17.47
N THR A 252 12.60 16.29 17.98
CA THR A 252 12.86 16.40 19.42
C THR A 252 11.68 17.01 20.19
N LYS A 253 10.76 17.70 19.49
CA LYS A 253 9.56 18.26 20.10
C LYS A 253 8.54 17.15 20.37
N PRO A 254 8.14 16.90 21.62
CA PRO A 254 7.31 15.73 21.97
C PRO A 254 5.83 15.86 21.59
N PHE A 255 5.41 16.97 20.99
CA PHE A 255 4.01 17.21 20.59
C PHE A 255 3.93 18.10 19.35
N GLY A 256 2.87 17.88 18.55
CA GLY A 256 2.56 18.72 17.38
C GLY A 256 3.50 18.55 16.19
N PHE A 257 4.45 17.61 16.23
CA PHE A 257 5.28 17.22 15.10
C PHE A 257 5.32 15.70 15.01
N MET A 258 4.71 15.15 13.96
CA MET A 258 4.82 13.74 13.61
C MET A 258 5.84 13.63 12.50
N ARG A 259 6.87 12.80 12.68
CA ARG A 259 7.95 12.68 11.71
C ARG A 259 7.46 12.00 10.43
N PHE A 260 7.67 12.68 9.31
CA PHE A 260 7.66 12.12 7.97
C PHE A 260 9.02 12.39 7.34
N ASN A 261 9.49 11.48 6.49
CA ASN A 261 10.76 11.62 5.79
C ASN A 261 10.49 11.87 4.31
N PRO A 262 11.27 12.73 3.65
CA PRO A 262 11.13 12.95 2.23
C PRO A 262 11.73 11.76 1.45
N GLY A 263 11.44 11.66 0.16
CA GLY A 263 11.95 10.55 -0.65
C GLY A 263 11.65 10.66 -2.14
N PRO A 264 11.94 9.59 -2.91
CA PRO A 264 11.83 9.59 -4.37
C PRO A 264 10.39 9.62 -4.90
N GLY A 265 9.40 9.49 -4.02
CA GLY A 265 7.98 9.47 -4.33
C GLY A 265 7.20 8.61 -3.33
N ILE A 266 5.90 8.49 -3.58
CA ILE A 266 4.98 7.61 -2.84
C ILE A 266 4.65 6.40 -3.71
N GLY A 267 4.39 5.25 -3.09
CA GLY A 267 3.90 4.07 -3.79
C GLY A 267 3.04 3.17 -2.92
N GLY A 268 2.71 1.99 -3.44
CA GLY A 268 1.62 1.14 -2.94
C GLY A 268 0.26 1.70 -3.35
N HIS A 269 -0.84 0.96 -3.19
CA HIS A 269 -2.15 1.48 -3.61
C HIS A 269 -2.73 2.54 -2.66
N CYS A 270 -2.62 2.34 -1.35
CA CYS A 270 -3.43 3.12 -0.39
C CYS A 270 -3.12 4.62 -0.39
N ILE A 271 -1.87 5.04 -0.57
CA ILE A 271 -1.46 6.45 -0.44
C ILE A 271 -1.63 7.26 -1.72
N PRO A 272 -1.32 6.70 -2.91
CA PRO A 272 -1.63 7.35 -4.18
C PRO A 272 -3.12 7.32 -4.54
N LEU A 273 -3.89 6.26 -4.21
CA LEU A 273 -5.27 6.13 -4.67
C LEU A 273 -6.31 6.68 -3.68
N ASP A 274 -6.26 6.30 -2.40
CA ASP A 274 -7.34 6.60 -1.43
C ASP A 274 -7.70 8.10 -1.33
N PRO A 275 -6.74 9.05 -1.33
CA PRO A 275 -7.08 10.48 -1.30
C PRO A 275 -7.91 10.91 -2.52
N MET A 276 -7.75 10.24 -3.67
CA MET A 276 -8.51 10.55 -4.88
C MET A 276 -9.97 10.12 -4.78
N TYR A 277 -10.29 9.06 -4.04
CA TYR A 277 -11.69 8.72 -3.72
C TYR A 277 -12.39 9.87 -3.00
N LEU A 278 -11.71 10.46 -2.02
CA LEU A 278 -12.25 11.58 -1.25
C LEU A 278 -12.36 12.85 -2.10
N SER A 279 -11.34 13.14 -2.91
CA SER A 279 -11.37 14.28 -3.86
C SER A 279 -12.53 14.14 -4.86
N TRP A 280 -12.73 12.93 -5.41
CA TRP A 280 -13.84 12.63 -6.32
C TRP A 280 -15.19 12.81 -5.62
N LYS A 281 -15.42 12.18 -4.46
CA LYS A 281 -16.70 12.25 -3.75
C LYS A 281 -17.04 13.67 -3.29
N ALA A 282 -16.03 14.46 -2.93
CA ALA A 282 -16.22 15.85 -2.52
C ALA A 282 -16.80 16.74 -3.64
N LYS A 283 -16.50 16.44 -4.91
CA LYS A 283 -17.05 17.19 -6.07
C LYS A 283 -18.57 17.11 -6.15
N GLU A 284 -19.18 15.99 -5.75
CA GLU A 284 -20.65 15.86 -5.68
C GLU A 284 -21.27 16.86 -4.69
N SER A 285 -20.52 17.24 -3.65
CA SER A 285 -20.92 18.26 -2.67
C SER A 285 -20.45 19.67 -3.05
N ASN A 286 -20.00 19.87 -4.30
CA ASN A 286 -19.41 21.13 -4.77
C ASN A 286 -18.23 21.61 -3.89
N PHE A 287 -17.46 20.66 -3.33
CA PHE A 287 -16.26 20.92 -2.55
C PHE A 287 -15.02 20.44 -3.30
N PHE A 288 -14.08 21.34 -3.54
CA PHE A 288 -12.83 21.05 -4.24
C PHE A 288 -11.68 21.02 -3.23
N SER A 289 -11.15 19.82 -2.96
CA SER A 289 -10.13 19.62 -1.93
C SER A 289 -8.73 20.01 -2.43
N ARG A 290 -8.41 21.31 -2.31
CA ARG A 290 -7.12 21.87 -2.75
C ARG A 290 -5.89 21.20 -2.10
N PHE A 291 -6.00 20.78 -0.84
CA PHE A 291 -4.88 20.12 -0.14
C PHE A 291 -4.59 18.73 -0.72
N ILE A 292 -5.62 17.97 -1.10
CA ILE A 292 -5.44 16.64 -1.69
C ILE A 292 -4.77 16.76 -3.06
N GLU A 293 -5.27 17.67 -3.89
CA GLU A 293 -4.73 17.91 -5.24
C GLU A 293 -3.27 18.38 -5.18
N LEU A 294 -2.96 19.34 -4.31
CA LEU A 294 -1.60 19.84 -4.12
C LEU A 294 -0.65 18.74 -3.61
N ALA A 295 -1.10 17.92 -2.66
CA ALA A 295 -0.28 16.84 -2.15
C ALA A 295 0.05 15.80 -3.24
N GLN A 296 -0.93 15.48 -4.10
CA GLN A 296 -0.71 14.57 -5.22
C GLN A 296 0.26 15.16 -6.25
N GLU A 297 0.11 16.43 -6.60
CA GLU A 297 1.01 17.12 -7.51
C GLU A 297 2.46 17.06 -7.02
N ILE A 298 2.71 17.47 -5.77
CA ILE A 298 4.06 17.46 -5.18
C ILE A 298 4.64 16.05 -5.16
N ASN A 299 3.86 15.06 -4.71
CA ASN A 299 4.34 13.68 -4.62
C ASN A 299 4.64 13.07 -5.99
N HIS A 300 3.84 13.37 -7.01
CA HIS A 300 4.04 12.89 -8.38
C HIS A 300 5.23 13.54 -9.09
N LEU A 301 5.64 14.75 -8.67
CA LEU A 301 6.81 15.43 -9.20
C LEU A 301 8.14 14.89 -8.63
N MET A 302 8.12 14.11 -7.54
CA MET A 302 9.35 13.63 -6.90
C MET A 302 10.21 12.72 -7.81
N PRO A 303 9.66 11.77 -8.58
CA PRO A 303 10.42 11.04 -9.59
C PRO A 303 11.19 11.96 -10.57
N GLU A 304 10.55 13.02 -11.05
CA GLU A 304 11.18 14.00 -11.95
C GLU A 304 12.32 14.76 -11.26
N HIS A 305 12.13 15.12 -9.99
CA HIS A 305 13.19 15.70 -9.18
C HIS A 305 14.37 14.74 -9.01
N ILE A 306 14.15 13.44 -8.80
CA ILE A 306 15.24 12.46 -8.72
C ILE A 306 16.02 12.36 -10.03
N VAL A 307 15.34 12.40 -11.18
CA VAL A 307 16.00 12.44 -12.50
C VAL A 307 16.82 13.72 -12.65
N TYR A 308 16.26 14.88 -12.30
CA TYR A 308 16.99 16.15 -12.28
C TYR A 308 18.23 16.07 -11.38
N ARG A 309 18.08 15.55 -10.16
CA ARG A 309 19.20 15.34 -9.23
C ARG A 309 20.26 14.43 -9.83
N SER A 310 19.88 13.35 -10.51
CA SER A 310 20.81 12.46 -11.20
C SER A 310 21.67 13.21 -12.24
N MET A 311 21.07 14.12 -13.01
CA MET A 311 21.81 15.01 -13.92
C MET A 311 22.79 15.92 -13.16
N THR A 312 22.35 16.55 -12.06
CA THR A 312 23.22 17.44 -11.27
C THR A 312 24.41 16.69 -10.66
N VAL A 313 24.20 15.44 -10.25
CA VAL A 313 25.22 14.58 -9.65
C VAL A 313 26.25 14.15 -10.70
N LEU A 314 25.80 13.67 -11.85
CA LEU A 314 26.70 13.31 -12.97
C LEU A 314 27.53 14.51 -13.45
N ASN A 315 26.98 15.72 -13.41
CA ASN A 315 27.71 16.94 -13.77
C ASN A 315 28.91 17.22 -12.86
N LEU A 316 28.91 16.74 -11.60
CA LEU A 316 30.07 16.85 -10.70
C LEU A 316 31.31 16.16 -11.27
N VAL A 317 31.10 15.10 -12.05
CA VAL A 317 32.14 14.33 -12.74
C VAL A 317 32.13 14.55 -14.26
N GLN A 318 31.47 15.62 -14.71
CA GLN A 318 31.38 16.03 -16.12
C GLN A 318 30.79 14.97 -17.05
N LYS A 319 29.86 14.16 -16.56
CA LYS A 319 29.07 13.24 -17.38
C LYS A 319 27.68 13.80 -17.62
N SER A 320 27.15 13.58 -18.82
CA SER A 320 25.75 13.82 -19.15
C SER A 320 24.89 12.65 -18.69
N LEU A 321 23.62 12.90 -18.39
CA LEU A 321 22.66 11.82 -18.13
C LEU A 321 22.51 10.88 -19.35
N SER A 322 22.34 11.46 -20.54
CA SER A 322 22.32 10.68 -21.78
C SER A 322 23.66 9.97 -21.98
N GLY A 323 23.60 8.67 -22.26
CA GLY A 323 24.76 7.79 -22.44
C GLY A 323 25.44 7.34 -21.14
N SER A 324 25.00 7.80 -19.97
CA SER A 324 25.54 7.30 -18.69
C SER A 324 24.90 5.97 -18.32
N LYS A 325 25.70 5.09 -17.70
CA LYS A 325 25.23 3.84 -17.11
C LYS A 325 24.74 4.07 -15.69
N ILE A 326 23.48 3.75 -15.42
CA ILE A 326 22.85 3.97 -14.11
C ILE A 326 22.40 2.64 -13.52
N LEU A 327 22.76 2.42 -12.25
CA LEU A 327 22.27 1.30 -11.45
C LEU A 327 21.27 1.79 -10.41
N LEU A 328 20.03 1.31 -10.50
CA LEU A 328 19.01 1.52 -9.47
C LEU A 328 19.08 0.40 -8.43
N ILE A 329 19.10 0.77 -7.15
CA ILE A 329 19.08 -0.16 -6.02
C ILE A 329 17.70 -0.11 -5.36
N GLY A 330 16.98 -1.22 -5.50
CA GLY A 330 15.60 -1.38 -5.06
C GLY A 330 14.57 -0.85 -6.04
N MET A 331 13.52 -1.63 -6.26
CA MET A 331 12.39 -1.31 -7.12
C MET A 331 11.05 -1.38 -6.39
N ALA A 332 10.91 -2.21 -5.35
CA ALA A 332 9.70 -2.26 -4.54
C ALA A 332 9.37 -0.88 -3.95
N TYR A 333 8.09 -0.57 -3.69
CA TYR A 333 7.73 0.76 -3.14
C TYR A 333 8.10 0.90 -1.65
N LYS A 334 8.33 -0.21 -0.95
CA LYS A 334 8.69 -0.28 0.46
C LYS A 334 9.79 -1.32 0.67
N GLU A 335 10.64 -1.08 1.66
CA GLU A 335 11.71 -2.00 2.03
C GLU A 335 11.14 -3.37 2.46
N ASN A 336 11.94 -4.41 2.22
CA ASN A 336 11.70 -5.78 2.66
C ASN A 336 10.41 -6.47 2.15
N ILE A 337 9.80 -5.96 1.08
CA ILE A 337 8.70 -6.60 0.34
C ILE A 337 8.98 -6.62 -1.17
N ASP A 338 8.25 -7.42 -1.94
CA ASP A 338 8.38 -7.57 -3.40
C ASP A 338 7.33 -6.75 -4.19
N ASP A 339 6.61 -5.87 -3.52
CA ASP A 339 5.46 -5.17 -4.08
C ASP A 339 5.87 -3.93 -4.90
N LEU A 340 5.50 -3.96 -6.18
CA LEU A 340 5.83 -2.95 -7.18
C LEU A 340 4.65 -2.03 -7.52
N ARG A 341 3.48 -2.22 -6.91
CA ARG A 341 2.26 -1.48 -7.23
C ARG A 341 2.48 0.00 -6.93
N GLU A 342 2.24 0.86 -7.93
CA GLU A 342 2.50 2.31 -7.87
C GLU A 342 3.93 2.68 -7.42
N SER A 343 4.93 1.82 -7.64
CA SER A 343 6.29 2.13 -7.18
C SER A 343 6.88 3.32 -7.93
N PRO A 344 7.39 4.36 -7.22
CA PRO A 344 8.04 5.50 -7.87
C PRO A 344 9.33 5.09 -8.58
N SER A 345 9.94 3.97 -8.19
CA SER A 345 11.17 3.47 -8.81
C SER A 345 10.98 3.07 -10.28
N ILE A 346 9.77 2.63 -10.66
CA ILE A 346 9.43 2.31 -12.05
C ILE A 346 9.37 3.59 -12.88
N ASP A 347 8.72 4.64 -12.37
CA ASP A 347 8.63 5.93 -13.06
C ASP A 347 10.01 6.60 -13.20
N ILE A 348 10.86 6.48 -12.18
CA ILE A 348 12.26 6.93 -12.24
C ILE A 348 13.05 6.15 -13.31
N PHE A 349 12.90 4.83 -13.35
CA PHE A 349 13.56 3.98 -14.36
C PHE A 349 13.18 4.42 -15.78
N GLU A 350 11.88 4.56 -16.06
CA GLU A 350 11.37 4.96 -17.37
C GLU A 350 11.86 6.36 -17.76
N LYS A 351 11.75 7.36 -16.87
CA LYS A 351 12.20 8.73 -17.16
C LYS A 351 13.72 8.84 -17.39
N LEU A 352 14.52 8.01 -16.71
CA LEU A 352 15.97 7.93 -16.96
C LEU A 352 16.27 7.35 -18.34
N GLN A 353 15.55 6.30 -18.76
CA GLN A 353 15.67 5.74 -20.11
C GLN A 353 15.21 6.72 -21.19
N GLU A 354 14.08 7.42 -20.98
CA GLU A 354 13.59 8.48 -21.87
C GLU A 354 14.61 9.61 -22.03
N SER A 355 15.38 9.89 -20.98
CA SER A 355 16.50 10.84 -20.99
C SER A 355 17.78 10.29 -21.66
N GLY A 356 17.74 9.07 -22.17
CA GLY A 356 18.82 8.41 -22.91
C GLY A 356 19.89 7.75 -22.05
N ALA A 357 19.62 7.45 -20.77
CA ALA A 357 20.54 6.71 -19.92
C ALA A 357 20.45 5.18 -20.16
N GLU A 358 21.55 4.47 -19.93
CA GLU A 358 21.57 3.01 -19.89
C GLU A 358 21.25 2.53 -18.47
N VAL A 359 20.00 2.16 -18.21
CA VAL A 359 19.51 1.87 -16.85
C VAL A 359 19.46 0.36 -16.59
N SER A 360 20.09 -0.06 -15.50
CA SER A 360 19.94 -1.39 -14.90
C SER A 360 19.35 -1.23 -13.49
N PHE A 361 18.71 -2.28 -12.97
CA PHE A 361 18.24 -2.29 -11.59
C PHE A 361 18.59 -3.60 -10.90
N CYS A 362 18.79 -3.52 -9.59
CA CYS A 362 18.95 -4.66 -8.71
C CYS A 362 17.94 -4.58 -7.57
N ASP A 363 17.04 -5.57 -7.50
CA ASP A 363 16.14 -5.78 -6.37
C ASP A 363 16.09 -7.28 -6.03
N PRO A 364 16.48 -7.68 -4.80
CA PRO A 364 16.54 -9.09 -4.42
C PRO A 364 15.16 -9.73 -4.25
N LEU A 365 14.11 -8.93 -4.05
CA LEU A 365 12.74 -9.39 -3.80
C LEU A 365 11.87 -9.19 -5.06
N ALA A 366 11.84 -7.98 -5.62
CA ALA A 366 11.06 -7.63 -6.80
C ALA A 366 11.87 -7.85 -8.09
N LYS A 367 12.01 -9.12 -8.50
CA LYS A 367 12.95 -9.53 -9.57
C LYS A 367 12.57 -9.11 -10.98
N THR A 368 11.31 -8.75 -11.25
CA THR A 368 10.83 -8.40 -12.59
C THR A 368 9.74 -7.36 -12.52
N PHE A 369 9.67 -6.46 -13.50
CA PHE A 369 8.53 -5.55 -13.67
C PHE A 369 8.22 -5.33 -15.16
N TYR A 370 7.01 -4.86 -15.45
CA TYR A 370 6.60 -4.41 -16.77
C TYR A 370 6.55 -2.88 -16.77
N ASP A 371 7.13 -2.25 -17.78
CA ASP A 371 7.00 -0.80 -17.99
C ASP A 371 5.61 -0.44 -18.56
N LYS A 372 5.34 0.86 -18.71
CA LYS A 372 4.09 1.38 -19.30
C LYS A 372 3.84 0.90 -20.74
N SER A 373 4.87 0.48 -21.46
CA SER A 373 4.77 -0.08 -22.83
C SER A 373 4.47 -1.59 -22.83
N GLY A 374 4.52 -2.24 -21.67
CA GLY A 374 4.37 -3.68 -21.51
C GLY A 374 5.66 -4.47 -21.74
N GLN A 375 6.82 -3.81 -21.81
CA GLN A 375 8.11 -4.48 -21.90
C GLN A 375 8.52 -5.02 -20.52
N LEU A 376 8.92 -6.30 -20.49
CA LEU A 376 9.43 -6.97 -19.29
C LEU A 376 10.90 -6.64 -19.06
N TYR A 377 11.22 -6.22 -17.84
CA TYR A 377 12.59 -6.03 -17.37
C TYR A 377 12.90 -6.98 -16.21
N ASN A 378 14.15 -7.41 -16.13
CA ASN A 378 14.65 -8.34 -15.13
C ASN A 378 15.71 -7.66 -14.26
N SER A 379 15.66 -7.92 -12.96
CA SER A 379 16.70 -7.51 -12.02
C SER A 379 18.00 -8.18 -12.40
N ILE A 380 19.09 -7.43 -12.35
CA ILE A 380 20.42 -8.02 -12.39
C ILE A 380 20.70 -8.76 -11.07
N GLU A 381 21.62 -9.72 -11.13
CA GLU A 381 22.13 -10.35 -9.91
C GLU A 381 22.92 -9.35 -9.07
N LEU A 382 22.80 -9.46 -7.74
CA LEU A 382 23.51 -8.60 -6.82
C LEU A 382 25.00 -8.97 -6.79
N ASP A 383 25.79 -8.25 -7.58
CA ASP A 383 27.25 -8.31 -7.55
C ASP A 383 27.84 -6.92 -7.27
N TYR A 384 28.28 -6.73 -6.03
CA TYR A 384 28.90 -5.48 -5.61
C TYR A 384 30.15 -5.14 -6.44
N SER A 385 30.91 -6.12 -6.91
CA SER A 385 32.17 -5.86 -7.64
C SER A 385 31.97 -5.18 -8.99
N LEU A 386 30.78 -5.31 -9.58
CA LEU A 386 30.41 -4.71 -10.86
C LEU A 386 29.78 -3.32 -10.71
N MET A 387 29.52 -2.86 -9.48
CA MET A 387 28.90 -1.54 -9.25
C MET A 387 29.76 -0.38 -9.75
N ASN A 388 31.07 -0.56 -9.85
CA ASN A 388 32.00 0.48 -10.31
C ASN A 388 31.92 0.69 -11.84
N ASP A 389 31.31 -0.24 -12.57
CA ASP A 389 31.08 -0.12 -14.02
C ASP A 389 29.94 0.85 -14.36
N TYR A 390 29.15 1.24 -13.36
CA TYR A 390 28.10 2.24 -13.47
C TYR A 390 28.62 3.63 -13.13
N ASP A 391 28.14 4.62 -13.87
CA ASP A 391 28.49 6.03 -13.69
C ASP A 391 27.80 6.64 -12.46
N LEU A 392 26.59 6.15 -12.16
CA LEU A 392 25.81 6.54 -11.00
C LEU A 392 25.02 5.36 -10.45
N THR A 393 25.12 5.13 -9.14
CA THR A 393 24.23 4.25 -8.39
C THR A 393 23.18 5.10 -7.66
N ILE A 394 21.89 4.78 -7.81
CA ILE A 394 20.79 5.51 -7.16
C ILE A 394 20.11 4.57 -6.17
N LEU A 395 20.04 4.99 -4.91
CA LEU A 395 19.34 4.23 -3.87
C LEU A 395 17.88 4.67 -3.80
N LEU A 396 16.96 3.78 -4.12
CA LEU A 396 15.51 4.06 -4.13
C LEU A 396 14.79 3.33 -3.00
N THR A 397 15.02 2.02 -2.87
CA THR A 397 14.45 1.18 -1.82
C THR A 397 15.54 0.29 -1.23
N CYS A 398 15.89 0.53 0.02
CA CYS A 398 17.04 -0.12 0.64
C CYS A 398 16.59 -1.29 1.52
N HIS A 399 16.41 -2.48 0.93
CA HIS A 399 16.14 -3.71 1.68
C HIS A 399 17.29 -4.04 2.64
N ASP A 400 16.96 -4.73 3.74
CA ASP A 400 17.94 -5.20 4.74
C ASP A 400 18.97 -6.17 4.14
N LEU A 401 18.67 -6.74 2.96
CA LEU A 401 19.54 -7.65 2.21
C LEU A 401 20.74 -6.94 1.56
N PHE A 402 20.70 -5.62 1.41
CA PHE A 402 21.81 -4.86 0.84
C PHE A 402 22.87 -4.53 1.89
N ASP A 403 24.13 -4.72 1.51
CA ASP A 403 25.30 -4.35 2.29
C ASP A 403 25.70 -2.91 1.94
N LYS A 404 25.42 -2.00 2.88
CA LYS A 404 25.65 -0.56 2.70
C LYS A 404 27.13 -0.24 2.49
N GLU A 405 28.01 -0.89 3.24
CA GLU A 405 29.46 -0.63 3.18
C GLU A 405 29.99 -1.04 1.81
N ARG A 406 29.59 -2.22 1.33
CA ARG A 406 30.00 -2.70 0.01
C ARG A 406 29.44 -1.85 -1.13
N ILE A 407 28.23 -1.30 -1.03
CA ILE A 407 27.73 -0.32 -2.00
C ILE A 407 28.65 0.90 -2.05
N VAL A 408 28.98 1.48 -0.89
CA VAL A 408 29.83 2.67 -0.81
C VAL A 408 31.24 2.41 -1.35
N GLU A 409 31.82 1.27 -1.02
CA GLU A 409 33.15 0.88 -1.48
C GLU A 409 33.22 0.67 -3.00
N ASN A 410 32.20 0.05 -3.58
CA ASN A 410 32.24 -0.42 -4.97
C ASN A 410 31.52 0.49 -5.97
N SER A 411 30.77 1.52 -5.54
CA SER A 411 30.18 2.48 -6.47
C SER A 411 31.14 3.61 -6.87
N SER A 412 31.01 4.08 -8.11
CA SER A 412 31.73 5.26 -8.62
C SER A 412 31.19 6.56 -8.01
N LEU A 413 29.87 6.71 -8.02
CA LEU A 413 29.13 7.88 -7.53
C LEU A 413 27.76 7.39 -7.07
N ILE A 414 27.24 7.93 -5.97
CA ILE A 414 25.99 7.49 -5.36
C ILE A 414 25.04 8.69 -5.19
N LEU A 415 23.78 8.51 -5.59
CA LEU A 415 22.67 9.36 -5.20
C LEU A 415 21.81 8.61 -4.16
N ASP A 416 21.90 9.03 -2.90
CA ASP A 416 21.10 8.48 -1.81
C ASP A 416 19.80 9.28 -1.64
N THR A 417 18.67 8.68 -2.04
CA THR A 417 17.36 9.36 -1.98
C THR A 417 16.62 9.19 -0.65
N LYS A 418 17.17 8.39 0.28
CA LYS A 418 16.51 8.00 1.53
C LYS A 418 17.35 8.30 2.78
N ASN A 419 18.51 8.93 2.61
CA ASN A 419 19.51 9.14 3.67
C ASN A 419 19.90 7.82 4.36
N HIS A 420 19.97 6.74 3.58
CA HIS A 420 20.27 5.40 4.07
C HIS A 420 21.77 5.20 4.42
N LEU A 421 22.64 6.04 3.86
CA LEU A 421 24.10 6.00 4.00
C LEU A 421 24.65 7.09 4.93
N GLU A 422 23.83 7.67 5.81
CA GLU A 422 24.19 8.85 6.63
C GLU A 422 25.48 8.72 7.45
N ASN A 423 25.86 7.49 7.85
CA ASN A 423 27.07 7.22 8.62
C ASN A 423 28.34 7.08 7.77
N SER A 424 28.24 7.22 6.45
CA SER A 424 29.37 7.09 5.52
C SER A 424 29.92 8.45 5.11
N SER A 425 31.17 8.75 5.50
CA SER A 425 31.85 10.01 5.17
C SER A 425 32.59 9.94 3.83
N SER A 426 31.91 9.50 2.76
CA SER A 426 32.50 9.36 1.42
C SER A 426 32.16 10.55 0.52
N ASN A 427 33.15 11.10 -0.18
CA ASN A 427 32.96 12.19 -1.15
C ASN A 427 32.24 11.76 -2.44
N LYS A 428 31.86 10.49 -2.56
CA LYS A 428 31.10 9.94 -3.68
C LYS A 428 29.59 9.92 -3.42
N ILE A 429 29.14 10.23 -2.20
CA ILE A 429 27.73 10.12 -1.82
C ILE A 429 27.10 11.51 -1.88
N VAL A 430 26.15 11.69 -2.78
CA VAL A 430 25.26 12.85 -2.78
C VAL A 430 23.94 12.43 -2.18
N CYS A 431 23.55 13.04 -1.07
CA CYS A 431 22.25 12.76 -0.46
C CYS A 431 21.22 13.81 -0.92
N PHE A 432 20.04 13.32 -1.28
CA PHE A 432 18.85 14.13 -1.56
C PHE A 432 18.49 14.98 -0.33
N GLY A 433 18.16 16.26 -0.54
CA GLY A 433 17.82 17.16 0.55
C GLY A 433 18.98 17.63 1.45
N LYS A 434 20.25 17.25 1.15
CA LYS A 434 21.43 17.73 1.88
C LYS A 434 22.21 18.81 1.13
N ASN A 435 22.89 19.66 1.91
CA ASN A 435 23.92 20.55 1.40
C ASN A 435 25.15 19.72 0.99
N ASN A 436 25.44 19.68 -0.31
CA ASN A 436 26.54 18.91 -0.89
C ASN A 436 27.75 19.81 -1.29
N SER A 437 27.86 21.01 -0.71
CA SER A 437 28.92 21.98 -1.03
C SER A 437 30.35 21.46 -0.78
N GLU A 438 30.54 20.55 0.16
CA GLU A 438 31.85 19.94 0.43
C GLU A 438 32.34 19.05 -0.72
N ILE A 439 31.43 18.30 -1.37
CA ILE A 439 31.75 17.45 -2.53
C ILE A 439 32.15 18.32 -3.72
N LEU A 440 31.44 19.44 -3.93
CA LEU A 440 31.77 20.45 -4.93
C LEU A 440 33.16 21.06 -4.69
N SER A 441 33.54 21.28 -3.43
CA SER A 441 34.85 21.85 -3.05
C SER A 441 36.01 20.85 -3.24
N GLY A 442 35.81 19.56 -2.95
CA GLY A 442 36.80 18.50 -3.13
C GLY A 442 37.11 18.17 -4.60
N VAL A 443 36.12 18.37 -5.49
CA VAL A 443 36.32 18.27 -6.95
C VAL A 443 37.08 19.48 -7.50
N GLN A 444 36.86 20.67 -6.95
CA GLN A 444 37.60 21.88 -7.33
C GLN A 444 39.05 21.89 -6.82
N SER A 445 39.34 21.34 -5.63
CA SER A 445 40.70 21.30 -5.09
C SER A 445 41.63 20.36 -5.87
N LYS A 446 41.11 19.28 -6.47
CA LYS A 446 41.86 18.44 -7.42
C LYS A 446 42.18 19.12 -8.76
N ARG A 447 41.63 20.30 -9.03
CA ARG A 447 41.89 21.10 -10.25
C ARG A 447 42.94 22.19 -10.08
N VAL A 448 43.45 22.40 -8.87
CA VAL A 448 44.63 23.26 -8.66
C VAL A 448 45.84 22.33 -8.73
N TYR A 449 46.64 22.46 -9.79
CA TYR A 449 47.77 21.62 -10.20
C TYR A 449 47.44 20.35 -11.01
N LYS A 450 47.11 20.56 -12.28
CA LYS A 450 47.72 19.80 -13.38
C LYS A 450 47.92 20.70 -14.59
#